data_AF-A0A2X2T229-F1
#
_entry.id   AF-A0A2X2T229-F1
#
_cell.length_a   1.000
_cell.length_b   1.000
_cell.length_c   1.000
_cell.angle_alpha   90.00
_cell.angle_beta   90.00
_cell.angle_gamma   90.00
#
_symmetry.space_group_name_H-M   'P 1'
#
loop_
_entity.id
_entity.type
_entity.pdbx_description
1 polymer ?
#
loop_
_entity_poly.entity_id
_entity_poly.type
_entity_poly.pdbx_seq_one_letter_code
_entity_poly.pdbx_strand_id
1 'polypeptide(L)'
;MALSSAQKAQIGAWYKALQQQIPDFIPRAPQRQMIAEVAKTLASEEGRHLAIEAPTGVGKTLSYLIPGIAIARGDQKTLVVSTANVALQDQIYSKDLPRAAQNHS
;
A
#
# COMPACT_ATOMS: atom_id res chain seq x y z
N MET A 1 -10.81 7.94 -12.01
CA MET A 1 -10.05 9.20 -12.10
C MET A 1 -8.59 8.87 -12.39
N ALA A 2 -7.79 9.84 -12.85
CA ALA A 2 -6.34 9.63 -12.87
C ALA A 2 -5.77 9.85 -11.46
N LEU A 3 -4.71 9.11 -11.10
CA LEU A 3 -4.00 9.28 -9.82
C LEU A 3 -3.53 10.74 -9.66
N SER A 4 -4.06 11.46 -8.65
CA SER A 4 -3.82 12.89 -8.48
C SER A 4 -2.37 13.19 -8.06
N SER A 5 -1.90 14.42 -8.30
CA SER A 5 -0.57 14.86 -7.85
C SER A 5 -0.42 14.79 -6.33
N ALA A 6 -1.49 15.15 -5.59
CA ALA A 6 -1.55 15.02 -4.14
C ALA A 6 -1.43 13.56 -3.68
N GLN A 7 -2.18 12.63 -4.30
CA GLN A 7 -2.09 11.20 -3.99
C GLN A 7 -0.69 10.65 -4.27
N LYS A 8 -0.04 11.05 -5.38
CA LYS A 8 1.35 10.65 -5.68
C LYS A 8 2.33 11.15 -4.63
N ALA A 9 2.23 12.41 -4.25
CA ALA A 9 3.09 13.01 -3.23
C ALA A 9 2.90 12.31 -1.88
N GLN A 10 1.66 12.02 -1.49
CA GLN A 10 1.31 11.32 -0.25
C GLN A 10 1.90 9.92 -0.21
N ILE A 11 1.71 9.12 -1.27
CA ILE A 11 2.26 7.76 -1.40
C ILE A 11 3.79 7.78 -1.28
N GLY A 12 4.45 8.72 -1.97
CA GLY A 12 5.90 8.89 -1.92
C GLY A 12 6.41 9.26 -0.53
N ALA A 13 5.72 10.20 0.14
CA ALA A 13 6.06 10.63 1.50
C ALA A 13 5.93 9.48 2.50
N TRP A 14 4.84 8.71 2.44
CA TRP A 14 4.62 7.55 3.31
C TRP A 14 5.64 6.44 3.07
N TYR A 15 5.97 6.15 1.81
CA TYR A 15 7.01 5.17 1.50
C TYR A 15 8.39 5.60 2.01
N LYS A 16 8.69 6.90 2.02
CA LYS A 16 9.91 7.45 2.61
C LYS A 16 9.90 7.36 4.15
N ALA A 17 8.77 7.65 4.79
CA ALA A 17 8.64 7.55 6.24
C ALA A 17 8.84 6.12 6.74
N LEU A 18 8.29 5.12 6.05
CA LEU A 18 8.47 3.70 6.38
C LEU A 18 9.93 3.26 6.37
N GLN A 19 10.73 3.77 5.42
CA GLN A 19 12.17 3.48 5.37
C GLN A 19 12.92 3.98 6.60
N GLN A 20 12.42 5.04 7.25
CA GLN A 20 13.04 5.63 8.44
C GLN A 20 12.54 4.99 9.74
N GLN A 21 11.31 4.46 9.74
CA GLN A 21 10.65 3.95 10.95
C GLN A 21 10.82 2.44 11.15
N ILE A 22 11.03 1.67 10.08
CA ILE A 22 11.22 0.22 10.16
C ILE A 22 12.72 -0.06 10.23
N PRO A 23 13.25 -0.58 11.36
CA PRO A 23 14.63 -1.04 11.43
C PRO A 23 14.91 -2.06 10.33
N ASP A 24 16.08 -1.96 9.71
CA ASP A 24 16.53 -2.85 8.63
C ASP A 24 15.57 -2.88 7.42
N PHE A 25 14.83 -1.80 7.18
CA PHE A 25 14.03 -1.69 5.97
C PHE A 25 14.93 -1.65 4.73
N ILE A 26 14.82 -2.69 3.90
CA ILE A 26 15.54 -2.77 2.63
C ILE A 26 14.60 -2.34 1.50
N PRO A 27 14.79 -1.13 0.91
CA PRO A 27 14.01 -0.69 -0.23
C PRO A 27 14.35 -1.54 -1.45
N ARG A 28 13.32 -2.06 -2.15
CA ARG A 28 13.50 -2.89 -3.34
C ARG A 28 12.76 -2.31 -4.54
N ALA A 29 13.32 -2.43 -5.74
CA ALA A 29 12.64 -1.98 -6.97
C ALA A 29 11.26 -2.62 -7.16
N PRO A 30 11.07 -3.95 -6.91
CA PRO A 30 9.74 -4.57 -6.97
C PRO A 30 8.69 -3.96 -6.02
N GLN A 31 9.09 -3.45 -4.84
CA GLN A 31 8.16 -2.79 -3.93
C GLN A 31 7.59 -1.52 -4.55
N ARG A 32 8.46 -0.69 -5.14
CA ARG A 32 8.06 0.57 -5.79
C ARG A 32 7.21 0.32 -7.02
N GLN A 33 7.56 -0.72 -7.79
CA GLN A 33 6.77 -1.13 -8.95
C GLN A 33 5.37 -1.59 -8.54
N MET A 34 5.26 -2.46 -7.53
CA MET A 34 3.97 -2.91 -7.01
C MET A 34 3.13 -1.74 -6.47
N ILE A 35 3.74 -0.80 -5.73
CA ILE A 35 3.05 0.41 -5.27
C ILE A 35 2.48 1.21 -6.44
N ALA A 36 3.29 1.42 -7.49
CA ALA A 36 2.88 2.20 -8.66
C ALA A 36 1.74 1.52 -9.43
N GLU A 37 1.82 0.20 -9.65
CA GLU A 37 0.78 -0.53 -10.37
C GLU A 37 -0.51 -0.61 -9.57
N VAL A 38 -0.46 -0.90 -8.27
CA VAL A 38 -1.64 -0.87 -7.40
C VAL A 38 -2.28 0.52 -7.39
N ALA A 39 -1.48 1.59 -7.28
CA ALA A 39 -1.99 2.95 -7.27
C ALA A 39 -2.72 3.32 -8.58
N LYS A 40 -2.13 2.98 -9.72
CA LYS A 40 -2.73 3.22 -11.04
C LYS A 40 -4.04 2.46 -11.20
N THR A 41 -4.06 1.18 -10.82
CA THR A 41 -5.26 0.34 -10.95
C THR A 41 -6.40 0.83 -10.06
N LEU A 42 -6.13 1.12 -8.78
CA LEU A 42 -7.17 1.55 -7.85
C LEU A 42 -7.73 2.95 -8.14
N ALA A 43 -6.94 3.85 -8.72
CA ALA A 43 -7.42 5.18 -9.12
C ALA A 43 -8.30 5.13 -10.38
N SER A 44 -8.07 4.14 -11.26
CA SER A 44 -8.76 4.02 -12.55
C SER A 44 -10.27 3.84 -12.41
N GLU A 45 -11.02 4.52 -13.27
CA GLU A 45 -12.48 4.37 -13.37
C GLU A 45 -12.92 3.18 -14.22
N GLU A 46 -12.01 2.64 -15.03
CA GLU A 46 -12.34 1.60 -16.02
C GLU A 46 -12.55 0.21 -15.40
N GLY A 47 -12.55 0.08 -14.08
CA GLY A 47 -12.86 -1.18 -13.38
C GLY A 47 -11.88 -2.32 -13.65
N ARG A 48 -10.64 -2.02 -14.06
CA ARG A 48 -9.64 -3.05 -14.38
C ARG A 48 -9.09 -3.72 -13.12
N HIS A 49 -8.89 -5.03 -13.19
CA HIS A 49 -8.24 -5.80 -12.12
C HIS A 49 -6.74 -5.94 -12.38
N LEU A 50 -5.98 -6.06 -11.29
CA LEU A 50 -4.52 -6.25 -11.31
C LEU A 50 -4.18 -7.56 -10.60
N ALA A 51 -3.47 -8.44 -11.30
CA ALA A 51 -2.86 -9.62 -10.72
C ALA A 51 -1.34 -9.40 -10.64
N ILE A 52 -0.78 -9.49 -9.44
CA ILE A 52 0.66 -9.41 -9.19
C ILE A 52 1.07 -10.65 -8.42
N GLU A 53 2.01 -11.39 -9.00
CA GLU A 53 2.80 -12.35 -8.22
C GLU A 53 3.96 -11.61 -7.58
N ALA A 54 4.15 -11.87 -6.29
CA ALA A 54 5.33 -11.42 -5.58
C ALA A 54 5.92 -12.63 -4.85
N PRO A 55 7.25 -12.72 -4.67
CA PRO A 55 7.89 -13.72 -3.81
C PRO A 55 7.79 -13.36 -2.32
N THR A 56 7.94 -14.31 -1.39
CA THR A 56 7.99 -14.03 0.05
C THR A 56 9.15 -13.07 0.41
N GLY A 57 9.03 -12.31 1.49
CA GLY A 57 10.11 -11.44 1.99
C GLY A 57 10.31 -10.11 1.24
N VAL A 58 9.59 -9.85 0.14
CA VAL A 58 9.67 -8.58 -0.61
C VAL A 58 8.86 -7.44 0.00
N GLY A 59 8.15 -7.63 1.12
CA GLY A 59 7.36 -6.57 1.76
C GLY A 59 6.04 -6.23 1.05
N LYS A 60 5.38 -7.25 0.47
CA LYS A 60 4.13 -7.08 -0.31
C LYS A 60 3.05 -6.30 0.42
N THR A 61 2.88 -6.56 1.72
CA THR A 61 1.77 -6.00 2.49
C THR A 61 1.77 -4.48 2.44
N LEU A 62 2.92 -3.88 2.75
CA LEU A 62 3.07 -2.43 2.67
C LEU A 62 2.92 -1.91 1.22
N SER A 63 3.37 -2.67 0.23
CA SER A 63 3.26 -2.27 -1.17
C SER A 63 1.82 -2.16 -1.69
N TYR A 64 0.84 -2.88 -1.14
CA TYR A 64 -0.57 -2.65 -1.46
C TYR A 64 -1.28 -1.75 -0.44
N LEU A 65 -0.87 -1.75 0.83
CA LEU A 65 -1.51 -0.94 1.87
C LEU A 65 -1.29 0.57 1.66
N ILE A 66 -0.06 1.00 1.35
CA ILE A 66 0.28 2.42 1.17
C ILE A 66 -0.59 3.07 0.09
N PRO A 67 -0.59 2.59 -1.18
CA PRO A 67 -1.42 3.19 -2.22
C PRO A 67 -2.91 2.96 -1.96
N GLY A 68 -3.30 1.80 -1.42
CA GLY A 68 -4.69 1.49 -1.12
C GLY A 68 -5.31 2.47 -0.13
N ILE A 69 -4.61 2.76 0.98
CA ILE A 69 -5.08 3.70 2.01
C ILE A 69 -5.13 5.12 1.45
N ALA A 70 -4.10 5.54 0.71
CA ALA A 70 -4.02 6.90 0.15
C ALA A 70 -5.19 7.17 -0.81
N ILE A 71 -5.49 6.22 -1.69
CA ILE A 71 -6.58 6.33 -2.67
C ILE A 71 -7.93 6.23 -1.97
N ALA A 72 -8.13 5.23 -1.10
CA ALA A 72 -9.38 5.07 -0.37
C ALA A 72 -9.74 6.32 0.45
N ARG A 73 -8.77 6.94 1.13
CA ARG A 73 -9.02 8.22 1.85
C ARG A 73 -9.33 9.37 0.91
N GLY A 74 -8.55 9.54 -0.16
CA GLY A 74 -8.76 10.63 -1.13
C GLY A 74 -10.10 10.54 -1.83
N ASP A 75 -10.58 9.32 -2.09
CA ASP A 75 -11.85 9.04 -2.77
C ASP A 75 -13.03 8.84 -1.79
N GLN A 76 -12.80 8.94 -0.47
CA GLN A 76 -13.79 8.62 0.57
C GLN A 76 -14.43 7.22 0.44
N LYS A 77 -13.61 6.23 0.09
CA LYS A 77 -13.99 4.82 -0.04
C LYS A 77 -13.41 3.97 1.09
N THR A 78 -13.97 2.77 1.26
CA THR A 78 -13.42 1.76 2.18
C THR A 78 -12.41 0.88 1.45
N LEU A 79 -11.20 0.74 1.99
CA LEU A 79 -10.24 -0.26 1.52
C LEU A 79 -10.54 -1.61 2.20
N VAL A 80 -10.89 -2.62 1.41
CA VAL A 80 -11.06 -4.00 1.89
C VAL A 80 -9.83 -4.82 1.51
N VAL A 81 -9.18 -5.42 2.50
CA VAL A 81 -8.07 -6.36 2.31
C VAL A 81 -8.54 -7.75 2.74
N SER A 82 -8.57 -8.69 1.80
CA SER A 82 -8.94 -10.09 2.07
C SER A 82 -7.71 -10.98 2.04
N THR A 83 -7.65 -11.96 2.95
CA THR A 83 -6.52 -12.89 3.09
C THR A 83 -7.02 -14.25 3.60
N ALA A 84 -6.17 -15.28 3.52
CA ALA A 84 -6.60 -16.68 3.59
C ALA A 84 -7.10 -17.15 4.96
N ASN A 85 -6.62 -16.59 6.07
CA ASN A 85 -6.97 -17.07 7.42
C ASN A 85 -6.80 -15.97 8.49
N VAL A 86 -7.31 -16.25 9.69
CA VAL A 86 -7.30 -15.31 10.83
C VAL A 86 -5.89 -14.89 11.23
N ALA A 87 -4.92 -15.81 11.26
CA ALA A 87 -3.54 -15.46 11.63
C ALA A 87 -2.92 -14.43 10.68
N LEU A 88 -3.19 -14.52 9.37
CA LEU A 88 -2.75 -13.53 8.40
C LEU A 88 -3.52 -12.20 8.55
N GLN A 89 -4.81 -12.25 8.90
CA GLN A 89 -5.58 -11.04 9.22
C GLN A 89 -4.99 -10.32 10.44
N ASP A 90 -4.69 -11.06 11.51
CA ASP A 90 -4.09 -10.53 12.73
C ASP A 90 -2.72 -9.93 12.47
N GLN A 91 -1.90 -10.56 11.61
CA GLN A 91 -0.61 -10.00 11.20
C GLN A 91 -0.80 -8.64 10.51
N ILE A 92 -1.72 -8.56 9.55
CA ILE A 92 -2.01 -7.31 8.84
C ILE A 92 -2.51 -6.26 9.83
N TYR A 93 -3.44 -6.62 10.72
CA TYR A 93 -4.07 -5.71 11.66
C TYR A 93 -3.13 -5.20 12.75
N SER A 94 -2.38 -6.09 13.40
CA SER A 94 -1.58 -5.74 14.58
C SER A 94 -0.16 -5.26 14.24
N LYS A 95 0.37 -5.57 13.05
CA LYS A 95 1.75 -5.22 12.67
C LYS A 95 1.82 -4.31 11.46
N ASP A 96 1.21 -4.72 10.35
CA ASP A 96 1.44 -4.03 9.08
C ASP A 96 0.62 -2.74 8.95
N LEU A 97 -0.64 -2.75 9.40
CA LEU A 97 -1.50 -1.57 9.40
C LEU A 97 -0.94 -0.45 10.29
N PRO A 98 -0.52 -0.68 11.55
CA PRO A 98 0.11 0.37 12.36
C PRO A 98 1.33 0.99 11.68
N ARG A 99 2.16 0.20 11.00
CA ARG A 99 3.31 0.70 10.24
C ARG A 99 2.89 1.55 9.05
N ALA A 100 1.92 1.07 8.26
CA ALA A 100 1.35 1.84 7.16
C ALA A 100 0.55 3.08 7.63
N ALA A 101 0.12 3.09 8.90
CA ALA A 101 -0.74 4.10 9.50
C ALA A 101 0.01 5.21 10.27
N GLN A 102 1.27 5.00 10.63
CA GLN A 102 2.06 5.96 11.40
C GLN A 102 2.39 7.18 10.53
N ASN A 103 1.97 8.37 10.98
CA ASN A 103 2.06 9.71 10.33
C ASN A 103 0.88 10.14 9.43
N HIS A 104 -0.35 9.96 9.91
CA HIS A 104 -1.58 10.35 9.20
C HIS A 104 -2.35 11.52 9.82
N SER A 105 -1.68 12.34 10.63
CA SER A 105 -2.22 13.60 11.18
C SER A 105 -2.21 14.72 10.15
#